data_AF-A0A1I2AJP5-F1
#
_entry.id   AF-A0A1I2AJP5-F1
#
_cell.length_a   1.000
_cell.length_b   1.000
_cell.length_c   1.000
_cell.angle_alpha   90.00
_cell.angle_beta   90.00
_cell.angle_gamma   90.00
#
_symmetry.space_group_name_H-M   'P 1'
#
loop_
_entity.id
_entity.type
_entity.pdbx_description
1 polymer ?
#
loop_
_entity_poly.entity_id
_entity_poly.type
_entity_poly.pdbx_seq_one_letter_code
_entity_poly.pdbx_strand_id
1 'polypeptide(L)'
;MTMMHNPPLMPGIEAIQHRFVTLLEERQGIIAQHALNAWEGETVEQVNSNLASAQATLHQIAGSAGSLGFGELGTCARNCEIEIIAHLDGPDADLAICPGELMHHLDLFISDCRTLIDTYDMPVAQPGMATAV
;
A
#
# COMPACT_ATOMS: atom_id res chain seq x y z
N MET A 1 33.14 -10.92 14.90
CA MET A 1 31.85 -10.21 15.07
C MET A 1 31.86 -9.07 14.06
N THR A 2 31.36 -9.34 12.85
CA THR A 2 31.38 -8.37 11.75
C THR A 2 30.24 -7.38 11.97
N MET A 3 30.62 -6.13 12.24
CA MET A 3 29.70 -4.99 12.25
C MET A 3 29.15 -4.82 10.83
N MET A 4 27.88 -5.16 10.61
CA MET A 4 27.15 -4.73 9.42
C MET A 4 26.94 -3.23 9.53
N HIS A 5 27.84 -2.47 8.91
CA HIS A 5 27.66 -1.04 8.69
C HIS A 5 26.66 -0.90 7.55
N ASN A 6 25.41 -0.58 7.85
CA ASN A 6 24.47 -0.15 6.83
C ASN A 6 25.01 1.19 6.27
N PRO A 7 25.36 1.30 4.97
CA PRO A 7 25.82 2.56 4.44
C PRO A 7 24.69 3.59 4.59
N PRO A 8 25.00 4.84 5.00
CA PRO A 8 23.98 5.89 5.07
C PRO A 8 23.35 6.06 3.69
N LEU A 9 22.03 5.95 3.63
CA LEU A 9 21.25 6.22 2.42
C LEU A 9 21.65 7.60 1.92
N MET A 10 22.00 7.71 0.64
CA MET A 10 22.39 8.98 0.05
C MET A 10 21.26 10.01 0.26
N PRO A 11 21.56 11.28 0.58
CA PRO A 11 20.56 12.30 0.95
C PRO A 11 19.39 12.49 -0.04
N GLY A 12 19.54 12.04 -1.30
CA GLY A 12 18.47 12.06 -2.29
C GLY A 12 17.44 10.93 -2.15
N ILE A 13 17.82 9.76 -1.62
CA ILE A 13 16.91 8.60 -1.51
C ILE A 13 15.90 8.81 -0.39
N GLU A 14 16.31 9.39 0.75
CA GLU A 14 15.40 9.69 1.88
C GLU A 14 14.27 10.65 1.46
N ALA A 15 14.57 11.67 0.67
CA ALA A 15 13.56 12.59 0.15
C ALA A 15 12.56 11.88 -0.80
N ILE A 16 13.03 10.93 -1.60
CA ILE A 16 12.17 10.14 -2.50
C ILE A 16 11.33 9.14 -1.70
N GLN A 17 11.88 8.51 -0.66
CA GLN A 17 11.16 7.66 0.27
C GLN A 17 10.05 8.43 0.99
N HIS A 18 10.35 9.61 1.54
CA HIS A 18 9.35 10.45 2.19
C HIS A 18 8.24 10.86 1.22
N ARG A 19 8.59 11.25 -0.01
CA ARG A 19 7.59 11.56 -1.04
C ARG A 19 6.74 10.35 -1.40
N PHE A 20 7.33 9.15 -1.46
CA PHE A 20 6.58 7.92 -1.69
C PHE A 20 5.57 7.68 -0.56
N VAL A 21 5.98 7.84 0.71
CA VAL A 21 5.09 7.65 1.87
C VAL A 21 3.97 8.70 1.90
N THR A 22 4.26 9.96 1.56
CA THR A 22 3.23 10.99 1.39
C THR A 22 2.21 10.62 0.31
N LEU A 23 2.66 10.08 -0.83
CA LEU A 23 1.75 9.60 -1.88
C LEU A 23 1.04 8.29 -1.49
N LEU A 24 1.64 7.49 -0.61
CA LEU A 24 1.05 6.25 -0.13
C LEU A 24 -0.24 6.52 0.65
N GLU A 25 -0.29 7.62 1.41
CA GLU A 25 -1.49 8.04 2.15
C GLU A 25 -2.70 8.26 1.22
N GLU A 26 -2.51 8.98 0.11
CA GLU A 26 -3.55 9.18 -0.90
C GLU A 26 -3.94 7.85 -1.56
N ARG A 27 -2.95 7.05 -1.96
CA ARG A 27 -3.16 5.80 -2.70
C ARG A 27 -3.88 4.73 -1.87
N GLN A 28 -3.57 4.60 -0.58
CA GLN A 28 -4.30 3.67 0.30
C GLN A 28 -5.77 4.08 0.43
N GLY A 29 -6.06 5.39 0.43
CA GLY A 29 -7.43 5.91 0.46
C GLY A 29 -8.19 5.56 -0.82
N ILE A 30 -7.55 5.70 -1.97
CA ILE A 30 -8.09 5.29 -3.27
C ILE A 30 -8.40 3.78 -3.28
N ILE A 31 -7.47 2.94 -2.81
CA ILE A 31 -7.68 1.50 -2.73
C ILE A 31 -8.85 1.16 -1.81
N ALA A 32 -8.90 1.75 -0.61
CA ALA A 32 -9.98 1.53 0.35
C ALA A 32 -11.35 1.90 -0.23
N GLN A 33 -11.43 3.05 -0.92
CA GLN A 33 -12.68 3.51 -1.54
C GLN A 33 -13.15 2.57 -2.64
N HIS A 34 -12.25 2.13 -3.52
CA HIS A 34 -12.60 1.19 -4.58
C HIS A 34 -12.94 -0.19 -4.02
N ALA A 35 -12.24 -0.67 -3.01
CA ALA A 35 -12.57 -1.92 -2.33
C ALA A 35 -13.99 -1.89 -1.77
N LEU A 36 -14.35 -0.82 -1.04
CA LEU A 36 -15.70 -0.64 -0.49
C LEU A 36 -16.75 -0.56 -1.59
N ASN A 37 -16.52 0.22 -2.65
CA ASN A 37 -17.44 0.33 -3.77
C ASN A 37 -17.64 -1.00 -4.51
N ALA A 38 -16.59 -1.84 -4.60
CA ALA A 38 -16.70 -3.17 -5.16
C ALA A 38 -17.52 -4.10 -4.25
N TRP A 39 -17.34 -4.01 -2.93
CA TRP A 39 -18.11 -4.78 -1.95
C TRP A 39 -19.60 -4.45 -1.92
N GLU A 40 -19.92 -3.16 -2.05
CA GLU A 40 -21.30 -2.66 -2.10
C GLU A 40 -21.89 -2.69 -3.52
N GLY A 41 -21.12 -3.12 -4.51
CA GLY A 41 -21.53 -3.15 -5.92
C GLY A 41 -22.64 -4.18 -6.16
N GLU A 42 -23.69 -3.75 -6.87
CA GLU A 42 -24.83 -4.62 -7.22
C GLU A 42 -24.76 -5.13 -8.66
N THR A 43 -23.79 -4.63 -9.45
CA THR A 43 -23.61 -4.98 -10.86
C THR A 43 -22.17 -5.40 -11.14
N VAL A 44 -22.00 -6.30 -12.11
CA VAL A 44 -20.68 -6.77 -12.58
C VAL A 44 -19.77 -5.60 -12.94
N GLU A 45 -20.31 -4.60 -13.64
CA GLU A 45 -19.56 -3.41 -14.02
C GLU A 45 -19.08 -2.62 -12.80
N GLN A 46 -19.93 -2.42 -11.79
CA GLN A 46 -19.53 -1.73 -10.55
C GLN A 46 -18.44 -2.51 -9.81
N VAL A 47 -18.60 -3.82 -9.63
CA VAL A 47 -17.60 -4.64 -8.94
C VAL A 47 -16.28 -4.63 -9.70
N ASN A 48 -16.30 -4.99 -10.99
CA ASN A 48 -15.09 -5.20 -11.77
C ASN A 48 -14.33 -3.90 -12.05
N SER A 49 -15.03 -2.80 -12.35
CA SER A 49 -14.37 -1.50 -12.61
C SER A 49 -13.68 -0.94 -11.36
N ASN A 50 -14.27 -1.14 -10.18
CA ASN A 50 -13.65 -0.73 -8.92
C ASN A 50 -12.45 -1.63 -8.58
N LEU A 51 -12.58 -2.95 -8.71
CA LEU A 51 -11.45 -3.86 -8.52
C LEU A 51 -10.31 -3.57 -9.49
N ALA A 52 -10.59 -3.30 -10.77
CA ALA A 52 -9.58 -2.90 -11.74
C ALA A 52 -8.88 -1.57 -11.37
N SER A 53 -9.61 -0.62 -10.81
CA SER A 53 -9.05 0.66 -10.34
C SER A 53 -8.15 0.48 -9.11
N ALA A 54 -8.55 -0.38 -8.16
CA ALA A 54 -7.71 -0.76 -7.03
C ALA A 54 -6.43 -1.49 -7.50
N GLN A 55 -6.56 -2.44 -8.43
CA GLN A 55 -5.46 -3.17 -9.05
C GLN A 55 -4.42 -2.23 -9.69
N ALA A 56 -4.86 -1.22 -10.44
CA ALA A 56 -3.96 -0.25 -11.06
C ALA A 56 -3.16 0.54 -10.01
N THR A 57 -3.78 0.87 -8.88
CA THR A 57 -3.12 1.59 -7.78
C THR A 57 -2.11 0.68 -7.06
N LEU A 58 -2.48 -0.57 -6.79
CA LEU A 58 -1.59 -1.58 -6.20
C LEU A 58 -0.36 -1.85 -7.08
N HIS A 59 -0.56 -1.94 -8.41
CA HIS A 59 0.52 -2.10 -9.37
C HIS A 59 1.56 -0.96 -9.28
N GLN A 60 1.10 0.29 -9.19
CA GLN A 60 1.98 1.45 -9.04
C GLN A 60 2.76 1.42 -7.72
N ILE A 61 2.11 1.02 -6.62
CA ILE A 61 2.77 0.87 -5.31
C ILE A 61 3.84 -0.22 -5.41
N ALA A 62 3.49 -1.41 -5.89
CA ALA A 62 4.42 -2.52 -6.04
C ALA A 62 5.66 -2.14 -6.88
N GLY A 63 5.44 -1.45 -8.01
CA GLY A 63 6.51 -1.02 -8.92
C GLY A 63 7.47 0.00 -8.32
N SER A 64 7.00 0.85 -7.40
CA SER A 64 7.83 1.90 -6.78
C SER A 64 8.41 1.49 -5.42
N ALA A 65 7.71 0.67 -4.65
CA ALA A 65 8.13 0.26 -3.31
C ALA A 65 9.46 -0.52 -3.30
N GLY A 66 9.66 -1.44 -4.26
CA GLY A 66 10.85 -2.28 -4.32
C GLY A 66 12.15 -1.52 -4.55
N SER A 67 12.14 -0.46 -5.38
CA SER A 67 13.34 0.35 -5.65
C SER A 67 13.66 1.36 -4.54
N LEU A 68 12.69 1.62 -3.65
CA LEU A 68 12.80 2.58 -2.55
C LEU A 68 13.06 1.93 -1.20
N GLY A 69 13.25 0.60 -1.15
CA GLY A 69 13.54 -0.12 0.09
C GLY A 69 12.31 -0.57 0.88
N PHE A 70 11.11 -0.42 0.33
CA PHE A 70 9.84 -0.90 0.92
C PHE A 70 9.45 -2.28 0.37
N GLY A 71 10.40 -3.22 0.34
CA GLY A 71 10.24 -4.50 -0.35
C GLY A 71 9.05 -5.35 0.13
N GLU A 72 8.81 -5.38 1.44
CA GLU A 72 7.68 -6.11 2.04
C GLU A 72 6.34 -5.49 1.62
N LEU A 73 6.19 -4.17 1.75
CA LEU A 73 5.00 -3.44 1.28
C LEU A 73 4.75 -3.69 -0.21
N GLY A 74 5.80 -3.63 -1.03
CA GLY A 74 5.70 -3.89 -2.46
C GLY A 74 5.26 -5.31 -2.79
N THR A 75 5.70 -6.29 -1.98
CA THR A 75 5.29 -7.69 -2.11
C THR A 75 3.82 -7.88 -1.72
N CYS A 76 3.38 -7.29 -0.59
CA CYS A 76 1.95 -7.30 -0.22
C CYS A 76 1.08 -6.66 -1.31
N ALA A 77 1.47 -5.48 -1.81
CA ALA A 77 0.73 -4.81 -2.89
C ALA A 77 0.60 -5.70 -4.14
N ARG A 78 1.71 -6.37 -4.51
CA ARG A 78 1.73 -7.30 -5.65
C ARG A 78 0.86 -8.53 -5.44
N ASN A 79 0.78 -9.05 -4.22
CA ASN A 79 -0.08 -10.20 -3.91
C ASN A 79 -1.56 -9.83 -4.06
N CYS A 80 -1.99 -8.70 -3.49
CA CYS A 80 -3.35 -8.19 -3.68
C CYS A 80 -3.67 -7.93 -5.15
N GLU A 81 -2.71 -7.38 -5.91
CA GLU A 81 -2.85 -7.15 -7.36
C GLU A 81 -3.12 -8.48 -8.09
N ILE A 82 -2.36 -9.54 -7.78
CA ILE A 82 -2.50 -10.86 -8.40
C ILE A 82 -3.86 -11.47 -8.06
N GLU A 83 -4.33 -11.33 -6.82
CA GLU A 83 -5.66 -11.85 -6.42
C GLU A 83 -6.80 -11.15 -7.15
N ILE A 84 -6.72 -9.83 -7.31
CA ILE A 84 -7.70 -9.10 -8.13
C ILE A 84 -7.67 -9.57 -9.57
N ILE A 85 -6.48 -9.71 -10.19
CA ILE A 85 -6.35 -10.21 -11.56
C ILE A 85 -6.97 -11.62 -11.68
N ALA A 86 -6.66 -12.50 -10.73
CA ALA A 86 -7.18 -13.87 -10.73
C ALA A 86 -8.71 -13.91 -10.61
N HIS A 87 -9.31 -12.99 -9.87
CA HIS A 87 -10.77 -12.86 -9.79
C HIS A 87 -11.36 -12.31 -11.09
N LEU A 88 -10.79 -11.23 -11.65
CA LEU A 88 -11.27 -10.59 -12.88
C LEU A 88 -11.12 -11.47 -14.14
N ASP A 89 -10.12 -12.35 -14.17
CA ASP A 89 -9.92 -13.34 -15.24
C ASP A 89 -10.53 -14.71 -14.89
N GLY A 90 -11.18 -14.82 -13.72
CA GLY A 90 -11.68 -16.06 -13.15
C GLY A 90 -13.06 -16.47 -13.66
N PRO A 91 -13.53 -17.67 -13.27
CA PRO A 91 -14.85 -18.18 -13.67
C PRO A 91 -16.01 -17.37 -13.08
N ASP A 92 -15.77 -16.61 -12.02
CA ASP A 92 -16.79 -15.81 -11.33
C ASP A 92 -16.79 -14.33 -11.77
N ALA A 93 -15.99 -13.97 -12.78
CA ALA A 93 -15.84 -12.57 -13.23
C ALA A 93 -17.12 -11.97 -13.83
N ASP A 94 -18.08 -12.79 -14.23
CA ASP A 94 -19.40 -12.38 -14.70
C ASP A 94 -20.46 -12.31 -13.59
N LEU A 95 -20.04 -12.53 -12.33
CA LEU A 95 -20.87 -12.39 -11.14
C LEU A 95 -20.60 -11.04 -10.48
N ALA A 96 -21.66 -10.39 -10.00
CA ALA A 96 -21.54 -9.17 -9.20
C ALA A 96 -21.16 -9.51 -7.75
N ILE A 97 -20.00 -10.15 -7.56
CA ILE A 97 -19.56 -10.66 -6.25
C ILE A 97 -18.12 -10.23 -6.02
N CYS A 98 -17.91 -9.45 -4.95
CA CYS A 98 -16.57 -9.17 -4.44
C CYS A 98 -16.14 -10.29 -3.46
N PRO A 99 -15.00 -10.97 -3.67
CA PRO A 99 -14.57 -12.05 -2.77
C PRO A 99 -14.20 -11.53 -1.38
N GLY A 100 -14.74 -12.13 -0.32
CA GLY A 100 -14.47 -11.72 1.06
C GLY A 100 -13.01 -11.90 1.50
N GLU A 101 -12.32 -12.92 0.99
CA GLU A 101 -10.89 -13.13 1.24
C GLU A 101 -10.02 -12.02 0.62
N LEU A 102 -10.35 -11.60 -0.61
CA LEU A 102 -9.71 -10.47 -1.28
C LEU A 102 -9.91 -9.18 -0.47
N MET A 103 -11.12 -8.94 0.04
CA MET A 103 -11.38 -7.79 0.92
C MET A 103 -10.50 -7.82 2.17
N HIS A 104 -10.40 -8.99 2.82
CA HIS A 104 -9.55 -9.14 4.00
C HIS A 104 -8.09 -8.81 3.71
N HIS A 105 -7.54 -9.27 2.58
CA HIS A 105 -6.16 -8.96 2.22
C HIS A 105 -5.94 -7.48 1.87
N LEU A 106 -6.91 -6.82 1.22
CA LEU A 106 -6.86 -5.38 1.00
C LEU A 106 -6.87 -4.59 2.31
N ASP A 107 -7.69 -4.99 3.28
CA ASP A 107 -7.73 -4.38 4.61
C ASP A 107 -6.39 -4.53 5.37
N LEU A 108 -5.78 -5.72 5.32
CA LEU A 108 -4.45 -5.94 5.89
C LEU A 108 -3.41 -5.05 5.21
N PHE A 109 -3.42 -4.97 3.88
CA PHE A 109 -2.51 -4.10 3.14
C PHE A 109 -2.68 -2.63 3.51
N ILE A 110 -3.92 -2.14 3.66
CA ILE A 110 -4.19 -0.77 4.12
C ILE A 110 -3.68 -0.56 5.55
N SER A 111 -3.82 -1.55 6.43
CA SER A 111 -3.26 -1.50 7.78
C SER A 111 -1.72 -1.39 7.78
N ASP A 112 -1.06 -2.12 6.88
CA ASP A 112 0.40 -2.05 6.70
C ASP A 112 0.82 -0.65 6.18
N CYS A 113 0.07 -0.09 5.23
CA CYS A 113 0.28 1.27 4.74
C CYS A 113 0.21 2.30 5.88
N ARG A 114 -0.85 2.22 6.72
CA ARG A 114 -1.02 3.13 7.87
C ARG A 114 0.14 3.02 8.85
N THR A 115 0.55 1.81 9.19
CA THR A 115 1.68 1.58 10.10
C THR A 115 2.97 2.22 9.56
N LEU A 116 3.21 2.10 8.26
CA LEU A 116 4.36 2.74 7.62
C LEU A 116 4.25 4.27 7.63
N ILE A 117 3.08 4.82 7.29
CA ILE A 117 2.84 6.27 7.29
C ILE A 117 3.07 6.85 8.68
N ASP A 118 2.48 6.24 9.71
CA ASP A 118 2.64 6.66 11.10
C ASP A 118 4.12 6.66 11.51
N THR A 119 4.89 5.65 11.07
CA THR A 119 6.33 5.57 11.34
C THR A 119 7.12 6.76 10.75
N TYR A 120 6.68 7.29 9.61
CA TYR A 120 7.31 8.44 8.94
C TYR A 120 6.79 9.80 9.41
N ASP A 121 5.57 9.84 9.97
CA ASP A 121 4.95 11.07 10.50
C ASP A 121 5.32 11.36 11.97
N MET A 122 5.92 10.39 12.66
CA MET A 122 6.43 10.59 14.02
C MET A 122 7.52 11.67 14.04
N PRO A 123 7.36 12.76 14.82
CA PRO A 123 8.42 13.74 14.99
C PRO A 123 9.61 13.06 15.66
N VAL A 124 10.76 13.06 14.98
CA VAL A 124 12.04 12.68 15.60
C VAL A 124 12.19 13.55 16.84
N ALA A 125 12.13 12.95 18.04
CA ALA A 125 12.44 13.64 19.28
C ALA A 125 13.83 14.26 19.13
N GLN A 126 13.89 15.59 19.04
CA GLN A 126 15.16 16.30 18.92
C GLN A 126 15.99 16.02 20.18
N PRO A 127 17.19 15.42 20.08
CA PRO A 127 18.07 15.28 21.23
C PRO A 127 18.66 16.66 21.53
N GLY A 128 17.99 17.45 22.37
CA GLY A 128 18.51 18.79 22.67
C GLY A 128 17.66 19.78 23.46
N MET A 129 16.49 19.44 23.99
CA MET A 129 15.88 20.30 25.01
C MET A 129 16.55 20.06 26.36
N ALA A 130 17.75 20.64 26.51
CA ALA A 130 18.39 20.85 27.78
C ALA A 130 17.41 21.55 28.72
N THR A 131 17.17 20.93 29.87
CA THR A 131 16.51 21.53 31.02
C THR A 131 17.20 22.85 31.34
N ALA A 132 16.54 23.97 31.04
CA ALA A 132 16.92 25.25 31.59
C ALA A 132 16.61 25.21 33.10
N VAL A 133 17.67 25.37 33.89
CA VAL A 133 17.67 25.54 35.35
C VAL A 133 16.84 26.74 35.77
#